data_AF-A0A927FCB1-F1
#
_entry.id   AF-A0A927FCB1-F1
#
_cell.length_a   1.000
_cell.length_b   1.000
_cell.length_c   1.000
_cell.angle_alpha   90.00
_cell.angle_beta   90.00
_cell.angle_gamma   90.00
#
_symmetry.space_group_name_H-M   'P 1'
#
loop_
_entity.id
_entity.type
_entity.pdbx_description
1 polymer ?
#
loop_
_entity_poly.entity_id
_entity_poly.type
_entity_poly.pdbx_seq_one_letter_code
_entity_poly.pdbx_strand_id
1 'polypeptide(L)'
;MNTSYQERNNWIELLVALWAIGYYLLTLATIEGGMAAELSYFLPFIIKVIVVSIVVGIVLAILNRFLSKDANDAKDEMDRMIDLRGFRNAYWVMSMAVMVVIFMALFNERMTELGEAPRIGTTNLMVHALFIVASLSGLVQSVTQIVYYRKGLV
;
A
#
# COMPACT_ATOMS: atom_id res chain seq x y z
N MET A 1 20.52 1.38 -20.22
CA MET A 1 20.61 0.31 -19.19
C MET A 1 19.38 -0.55 -19.32
N ASN A 2 19.54 -1.86 -19.52
CA ASN A 2 18.42 -2.79 -19.39
C ASN A 2 18.06 -2.87 -17.90
N THR A 3 16.77 -2.76 -17.57
CA THR A 3 16.25 -2.91 -16.21
C THR A 3 16.42 -4.35 -15.73
N SER A 4 16.96 -4.56 -14.53
CA SER A 4 17.15 -5.91 -13.98
C SER A 4 15.81 -6.62 -13.74
N TYR A 5 15.84 -7.94 -13.53
CA TYR A 5 14.65 -8.70 -13.14
C TYR A 5 14.01 -8.17 -11.85
N GLN A 6 14.82 -7.90 -10.82
CA GLN A 6 14.33 -7.38 -9.54
C GLN A 6 13.77 -5.96 -9.68
N GLU A 7 14.44 -5.08 -10.44
CA GLU A 7 13.93 -3.74 -10.68
C GLU A 7 12.56 -3.77 -11.37
N ARG A 8 12.40 -4.61 -12.39
CA ARG A 8 11.10 -4.81 -13.06
C ARG A 8 10.03 -5.32 -12.11
N ASN A 9 10.38 -6.22 -11.18
CA ASN A 9 9.43 -6.69 -10.17
C ASN A 9 8.97 -5.55 -9.25
N ASN A 10 9.88 -4.67 -8.83
CA ASN A 10 9.51 -3.49 -8.02
C ASN A 10 8.65 -2.50 -8.80
N TRP A 11 8.86 -2.36 -10.12
CA TRP A 11 7.95 -1.58 -10.98
C TRP A 11 6.57 -2.20 -11.09
N ILE A 12 6.46 -3.53 -11.20
CA ILE A 12 5.17 -4.24 -11.18
C ILE A 12 4.43 -3.97 -9.87
N GLU A 13 5.10 -4.10 -8.74
CA GLU A 13 4.53 -3.81 -7.42
C GLU A 13 4.04 -2.36 -7.32
N LEU A 14 4.84 -1.40 -7.80
CA LEU A 14 4.46 0.01 -7.82
C LEU A 14 3.19 0.24 -8.67
N LEU A 15 3.13 -0.33 -9.87
CA LEU A 15 1.98 -0.17 -10.76
C LEU A 15 0.71 -0.79 -10.19
N VAL A 16 0.82 -1.96 -9.57
CA VAL A 16 -0.30 -2.61 -8.89
C VAL A 16 -0.79 -1.76 -7.71
N ALA A 17 0.13 -1.23 -6.90
CA ALA A 17 -0.22 -0.37 -5.78
C ALA A 17 -0.88 0.95 -6.24
N LEU A 18 -0.37 1.58 -7.31
CA LEU A 18 -0.95 2.78 -7.91
C LEU A 18 -2.34 2.51 -8.48
N TRP A 19 -2.53 1.37 -9.16
CA TRP A 19 -3.84 0.96 -9.64
C TRP A 19 -4.82 0.75 -8.47
N ALA A 20 -4.39 0.04 -7.42
CA ALA A 20 -5.24 -0.28 -6.27
C ALA A 20 -5.73 0.99 -5.57
N ILE A 21 -4.80 1.90 -5.23
CA ILE A 21 -5.16 3.16 -4.55
C ILE A 21 -5.95 4.09 -5.47
N GLY A 22 -5.59 4.18 -6.76
CA GLY A 22 -6.28 5.03 -7.73
C GLY A 22 -7.70 4.56 -7.96
N TYR A 23 -7.90 3.27 -8.23
CA TYR A 23 -9.22 2.68 -8.42
C TYR A 23 -10.09 2.82 -7.16
N TYR A 24 -9.50 2.62 -5.99
CA TYR A 24 -10.17 2.82 -4.71
C TYR A 24 -10.64 4.27 -4.52
N LEU A 25 -9.75 5.26 -4.70
CA LEU A 25 -10.07 6.68 -4.51
C LEU A 25 -11.11 7.17 -5.53
N LEU A 26 -10.99 6.75 -6.79
CA LEU A 26 -11.96 7.10 -7.83
C LEU A 26 -13.34 6.52 -7.51
N THR A 27 -13.41 5.27 -7.06
CA THR A 27 -14.69 4.65 -6.68
C THR A 27 -15.28 5.35 -5.46
N LEU A 28 -14.47 5.65 -4.45
CA LEU A 28 -14.89 6.37 -3.24
C LEU A 28 -15.47 7.76 -3.58
N ALA A 29 -14.91 8.46 -4.56
CA ALA A 29 -15.39 9.76 -5.01
C ALA A 29 -16.77 9.72 -5.68
N THR A 30 -17.22 8.54 -6.14
CA THR A 30 -18.53 8.37 -6.79
C THR A 30 -19.64 7.90 -5.86
N ILE A 31 -19.30 7.50 -4.63
CA ILE A 31 -20.25 6.93 -3.68
C ILE A 31 -20.92 8.05 -2.87
N GLU A 32 -22.24 7.98 -2.76
CA GLU A 32 -23.02 8.87 -1.89
C GLU A 32 -22.63 8.64 -0.41
N GLY A 33 -22.32 9.73 0.29
CA GLY A 33 -21.77 9.67 1.65
C GLY A 33 -20.25 9.48 1.73
N GLY A 34 -19.56 9.16 0.62
CA GLY A 34 -18.10 9.10 0.53
C GLY A 34 -17.46 8.25 1.64
N MET A 35 -16.52 8.83 2.39
CA MET A 35 -15.84 8.16 3.52
C MET A 35 -16.76 7.84 4.72
N ALA A 36 -17.97 8.40 4.76
CA ALA A 36 -18.96 8.14 5.79
C ALA A 36 -20.01 7.11 5.36
N ALA A 37 -19.93 6.59 4.12
CA ALA A 37 -20.83 5.56 3.61
C ALA A 37 -20.78 4.30 4.50
N GLU A 38 -21.87 3.51 4.47
CA GLU A 38 -21.97 2.32 5.32
C GLU A 38 -20.90 1.27 5.02
N LEU A 39 -20.35 0.67 6.09
CA LEU A 39 -19.33 -0.36 6.01
C LEU A 39 -19.77 -1.56 5.17
N SER A 40 -21.05 -1.93 5.24
CA SER A 40 -21.69 -3.01 4.48
C SER A 40 -21.47 -2.87 2.96
N TYR A 41 -21.45 -1.63 2.47
CA TYR A 41 -21.32 -1.32 1.06
C TYR A 41 -19.86 -1.39 0.59
N PHE A 42 -18.93 -0.82 1.35
CA PHE A 42 -17.55 -0.66 0.88
C PHE A 42 -16.58 -1.76 1.33
N LEU A 43 -16.87 -2.48 2.43
CA LEU A 43 -15.99 -3.56 2.89
C LEU A 43 -15.80 -4.65 1.82
N PRO A 44 -16.84 -5.14 1.13
CA PRO A 44 -16.67 -6.07 0.01
C PRO A 44 -15.82 -5.49 -1.12
N PHE A 45 -15.94 -4.18 -1.36
CA PHE A 45 -15.14 -3.48 -2.36
C PHE A 45 -13.66 -3.41 -1.99
N ILE A 46 -13.31 -3.05 -0.75
CA ILE A 46 -11.90 -3.11 -0.29
C ILE A 46 -11.34 -4.52 -0.44
N ILE A 47 -12.08 -5.53 0.04
CA ILE A 47 -11.63 -6.92 -0.05
C ILE A 47 -11.38 -7.29 -1.52
N LYS A 48 -12.28 -6.90 -2.43
CA LYS A 48 -12.10 -7.11 -3.87
C LYS A 48 -10.83 -6.43 -4.38
N VAL A 49 -10.58 -5.17 -4.04
CA VAL A 49 -9.36 -4.44 -4.47
C VAL A 49 -8.11 -5.14 -3.98
N ILE A 50 -8.08 -5.57 -2.71
CA ILE A 50 -6.94 -6.29 -2.13
C ILE A 50 -6.71 -7.61 -2.88
N VAL A 51 -7.76 -8.43 -3.03
CA VAL A 51 -7.66 -9.74 -3.69
C VAL A 51 -7.20 -9.59 -5.14
N VAL A 52 -7.78 -8.65 -5.89
CA VAL A 52 -7.38 -8.41 -7.29
C VAL A 52 -5.94 -7.92 -7.36
N SER A 53 -5.50 -7.03 -6.46
CA SER A 53 -4.12 -6.56 -6.42
C SER A 53 -3.14 -7.70 -6.19
N ILE A 54 -3.44 -8.59 -5.25
CA ILE A 54 -2.60 -9.77 -4.95
C ILE A 54 -2.54 -10.69 -6.17
N VAL A 55 -3.70 -11.04 -6.76
CA VAL A 55 -3.76 -11.95 -7.91
C VAL A 55 -3.01 -11.37 -9.11
N VAL A 56 -3.27 -10.11 -9.46
CA VAL A 56 -2.60 -9.42 -10.57
C VAL A 56 -1.10 -9.32 -10.31
N GLY A 57 -0.69 -8.95 -9.11
CA GLY A 57 0.73 -8.89 -8.72
C GLY A 57 1.44 -10.24 -8.90
N ILE A 58 0.82 -11.33 -8.43
CA ILE A 58 1.35 -12.69 -8.60
C ILE A 58 1.46 -13.05 -10.08
N VAL A 59 0.40 -12.84 -10.87
CA VAL A 59 0.39 -13.15 -12.30
C VAL A 59 1.49 -12.38 -13.03
N LEU A 60 1.62 -11.08 -12.77
CA LEU A 60 2.65 -10.25 -13.41
C LEU A 60 4.07 -10.65 -12.99
N ALA A 61 4.29 -11.00 -11.72
CA ALA A 61 5.57 -11.50 -11.24
C ALA A 61 5.95 -12.83 -11.92
N ILE A 62 4.99 -13.76 -12.07
CA ILE A 62 5.18 -15.02 -12.78
C ILE A 62 5.52 -14.76 -14.26
N LEU A 63 4.81 -13.87 -14.93
CA LEU A 63 5.11 -13.49 -16.32
C LEU A 63 6.50 -12.86 -16.45
N ASN A 64 6.87 -11.97 -15.54
CA ASN A 64 8.20 -11.36 -15.51
C ASN A 64 9.30 -12.42 -15.35
N ARG A 65 9.06 -13.47 -14.55
CA ARG A 65 9.97 -14.60 -14.40
C ARG A 65 10.13 -15.37 -15.71
N PHE A 66 9.05 -15.72 -16.40
CA PHE A 66 9.13 -16.45 -17.67
C PHE A 66 9.82 -15.65 -18.79
N LEU A 67 9.69 -14.33 -18.78
CA LEU A 67 10.29 -13.44 -19.78
C LEU A 67 11.77 -13.12 -19.50
N SER A 68 12.29 -13.48 -18.32
CA SER A 68 13.61 -13.07 -17.87
C SER A 68 14.58 -14.24 -17.84
N LYS A 69 15.62 -14.17 -18.68
CA LYS A 69 16.68 -15.19 -18.74
C LYS A 69 17.47 -15.30 -17.44
N ASP A 70 17.59 -14.19 -16.71
CA ASP A 70 18.35 -14.08 -15.46
C ASP A 70 17.49 -14.37 -14.22
N ALA A 71 16.23 -14.81 -14.39
CA ALA A 71 15.33 -15.04 -13.25
C ALA A 71 15.70 -16.25 -12.39
N ASN A 72 16.64 -17.09 -12.84
CA ASN A 72 17.20 -18.19 -12.08
C ASN A 72 18.42 -17.80 -11.26
N ASP A 73 18.93 -16.57 -11.41
CA ASP A 73 20.03 -16.09 -10.59
C ASP A 73 19.52 -15.83 -9.16
N ALA A 74 20.25 -16.36 -8.19
CA ALA A 74 19.95 -16.10 -6.79
C ALA A 74 20.05 -14.60 -6.52
N LYS A 75 19.14 -14.04 -5.70
CA LYS A 75 19.24 -12.66 -5.22
C LYS A 75 20.63 -12.42 -4.65
N ASP A 76 21.33 -11.45 -5.24
CA ASP A 76 22.65 -11.07 -4.78
C ASP A 76 22.57 -10.32 -3.43
N GLU A 77 23.72 -10.00 -2.84
CA GLU A 77 23.75 -9.25 -1.58
C GLU A 77 23.16 -7.85 -1.73
N MET A 78 23.31 -7.23 -2.91
CA MET A 78 22.81 -5.90 -3.21
C MET A 78 21.28 -5.86 -3.22
N ASP A 79 20.63 -6.79 -3.91
CA ASP A 79 19.18 -6.98 -4.00
C ASP A 79 18.59 -7.09 -2.59
N ARG A 80 19.23 -7.91 -1.72
CA ARG A 80 18.81 -8.07 -0.33
C ARG A 80 18.93 -6.77 0.46
N MET A 81 20.02 -6.02 0.29
CA MET A 81 20.17 -4.72 0.96
C MET A 81 19.13 -3.70 0.49
N ILE A 82 18.79 -3.70 -0.81
CA ILE A 82 17.77 -2.80 -1.37
C ILE A 82 16.39 -3.15 -0.82
N ASP A 83 16.04 -4.45 -0.75
CA ASP A 83 14.80 -4.91 -0.14
C ASP A 83 14.68 -4.45 1.32
N LEU A 84 15.72 -4.65 2.12
CA LEU A 84 15.73 -4.23 3.52
C LEU A 84 15.53 -2.72 3.68
N ARG A 85 16.10 -1.89 2.79
CA ARG A 85 15.89 -0.44 2.80
C ARG A 85 14.46 -0.07 2.44
N GLY A 86 13.89 -0.73 1.44
CA GLY A 86 12.48 -0.59 1.07
C GLY A 86 11.56 -0.91 2.25
N PHE A 87 11.74 -2.09 2.85
CA PHE A 87 10.98 -2.52 4.02
C PHE A 87 11.13 -1.58 5.20
N ARG A 88 12.36 -1.12 5.51
CA ARG A 88 12.60 -0.19 6.61
C ARG A 88 11.81 1.11 6.43
N ASN A 89 11.87 1.72 5.25
CA ASN A 89 11.18 2.99 5.00
C ASN A 89 9.65 2.81 5.03
N ALA A 90 9.15 1.73 4.42
CA ALA A 90 7.73 1.38 4.43
C ALA A 90 7.23 1.13 5.86
N TYR A 91 8.01 0.40 6.67
CA TYR A 91 7.70 0.12 8.07
C TYR A 91 7.59 1.38 8.92
N TRP A 92 8.49 2.36 8.72
CA TRP A 92 8.40 3.65 9.41
C TRP A 92 7.12 4.40 9.04
N VAL A 93 6.77 4.44 7.75
CA VAL A 93 5.53 5.08 7.27
C VAL A 93 4.30 4.38 7.83
N MET A 94 4.23 3.06 7.75
CA MET A 94 3.15 2.25 8.31
C MET A 94 2.99 2.51 9.80
N SER A 95 4.08 2.36 10.58
CA SER A 95 4.04 2.48 12.04
C SER A 95 3.59 3.86 12.49
N MET A 96 4.14 4.93 11.90
CA MET A 96 3.76 6.30 12.22
C MET A 96 2.31 6.58 11.85
N ALA A 97 1.86 6.16 10.67
CA ALA A 97 0.51 6.45 10.22
C ALA A 97 -0.56 5.61 10.96
N VAL A 98 -0.26 4.34 11.30
CA VAL A 98 -1.12 3.54 12.18
C VAL A 98 -1.25 4.20 13.56
N MET A 99 -0.15 4.73 14.12
CA MET A 99 -0.21 5.45 15.40
C MET A 99 -1.14 6.67 15.32
N VAL A 100 -1.14 7.40 14.19
CA VAL A 100 -2.08 8.51 13.94
C VAL A 100 -3.53 8.00 13.90
N VAL A 101 -3.80 6.88 13.22
CA VAL A 101 -5.16 6.29 13.19
C VAL A 101 -5.63 5.87 14.58
N ILE A 102 -4.76 5.25 15.37
CA ILE A 102 -5.05 4.88 16.76
C ILE A 102 -5.35 6.13 17.59
N PHE A 103 -4.52 7.17 17.48
CA PHE A 103 -4.74 8.44 18.18
C PHE A 103 -6.08 9.08 17.80
N MET A 104 -6.43 9.10 16.51
CA MET A 104 -7.72 9.63 16.04
C MET A 104 -8.90 8.85 16.64
N ALA A 105 -8.80 7.53 16.75
CA ALA A 105 -9.84 6.70 17.34
C ALA A 105 -10.03 7.00 18.84
N LEU A 106 -8.92 7.03 19.60
CA LEU A 106 -8.94 7.34 21.04
C LEU A 106 -9.43 8.76 21.31
N PHE A 107 -9.00 9.72 20.48
CA PHE A 107 -9.46 11.10 20.59
C PHE A 107 -10.96 11.22 20.32
N ASN A 108 -11.48 10.49 19.33
CA ASN A 108 -12.90 10.47 19.01
C ASN A 108 -13.74 9.92 20.17
N GLU A 109 -13.30 8.82 20.78
CA GLU A 109 -13.91 8.23 21.97
C GLU A 109 -13.93 9.23 23.13
N ARG A 110 -12.76 9.83 23.44
CA ARG A 110 -12.63 10.78 24.54
C ARG A 110 -13.52 12.02 24.39
N MET A 111 -13.62 12.57 23.20
CA MET A 111 -14.47 13.73 22.94
C MET A 111 -15.96 13.37 23.07
N THR A 112 -16.34 12.17 22.60
CA THR A 112 -17.72 11.64 22.74
C THR A 112 -18.15 11.57 24.20
N GLU A 113 -17.27 11.14 25.10
CA GLU A 113 -17.51 11.14 26.56
C GLU A 113 -17.72 12.55 27.13
N LEU A 114 -17.06 13.57 26.57
CA LEU A 114 -17.18 14.96 26.98
C LEU A 114 -18.45 15.64 26.47
N GLY A 115 -19.31 14.91 25.74
CA GLY A 115 -20.53 15.43 25.12
C GLY A 115 -20.30 16.08 23.75
N GLU A 116 -19.06 16.11 23.28
CA GLU A 116 -18.71 16.54 21.93
C GLU A 116 -18.79 15.32 21.00
N ALA A 117 -19.49 15.38 19.87
CA ALA A 117 -19.59 14.24 18.96
C ALA A 117 -18.75 14.45 17.68
N PRO A 118 -17.40 14.51 17.75
CA PRO A 118 -16.61 14.56 16.55
C PRO A 118 -16.83 13.26 15.77
N ARG A 119 -16.81 13.37 14.44
CA ARG A 119 -17.02 12.24 13.52
C ARG A 119 -15.73 11.85 12.83
N ILE A 120 -14.58 11.96 13.51
CA ILE A 120 -13.25 11.82 12.91
C ILE A 120 -12.59 10.46 13.19
N GLY A 121 -13.15 9.66 14.11
CA GLY A 121 -12.67 8.32 14.45
C GLY A 121 -13.77 7.25 14.39
N THR A 122 -14.72 7.38 13.47
CA THR A 122 -15.73 6.33 13.26
C THR A 122 -15.10 5.07 12.66
N THR A 123 -15.70 3.91 12.88
CA THR A 123 -15.23 2.64 12.33
C THR A 123 -15.04 2.70 10.81
N ASN A 124 -15.94 3.36 10.08
CA ASN A 124 -15.85 3.49 8.62
C ASN A 124 -14.58 4.27 8.23
N LEU A 125 -14.35 5.42 8.85
CA LEU A 125 -13.15 6.23 8.61
C LEU A 125 -11.87 5.49 8.95
N MET A 126 -11.86 4.73 10.06
CA MET A 126 -10.70 3.94 10.46
C MET A 126 -10.35 2.87 9.42
N VAL A 127 -11.35 2.15 8.89
CA VAL A 127 -11.11 1.14 7.84
C VAL A 127 -10.57 1.79 6.57
N HIS A 128 -11.13 2.93 6.14
CA HIS A 128 -10.60 3.69 5.01
C HIS A 128 -9.16 4.15 5.26
N ALA A 129 -8.87 4.69 6.45
CA ALA A 129 -7.55 5.18 6.82
C ALA A 129 -6.52 4.04 6.83
N LEU A 130 -6.84 2.89 7.43
CA LEU A 130 -5.95 1.74 7.45
C LEU A 130 -5.63 1.23 6.04
N PHE A 131 -6.61 1.19 5.14
CA PHE A 131 -6.38 0.81 3.75
C PHE A 131 -5.46 1.80 3.03
N ILE A 132 -5.66 3.11 3.24
CA ILE A 132 -4.80 4.15 2.67
C ILE A 132 -3.38 4.05 3.22
N VAL A 133 -3.23 3.84 4.53
CA VAL A 133 -1.93 3.66 5.19
C VAL A 133 -1.19 2.44 4.64
N ALA A 134 -1.90 1.31 4.50
CA ALA A 134 -1.31 0.10 3.92
C ALA A 134 -0.84 0.33 2.47
N SER A 135 -1.69 0.98 1.66
CA SER A 135 -1.39 1.30 0.27
C SER A 135 -0.19 2.26 0.15
N LEU A 136 -0.15 3.31 0.98
CA LEU A 136 0.94 4.28 1.02
C LEU A 136 2.27 3.64 1.43
N SER A 137 2.26 2.76 2.43
CA SER A 137 3.44 2.00 2.84
C SER A 137 3.98 1.15 1.68
N GLY A 138 3.11 0.47 0.92
CA GLY A 138 3.50 -0.30 -0.26
C GLY A 138 4.12 0.58 -1.35
N LEU A 139 3.54 1.75 -1.63
CA LEU A 139 4.11 2.71 -2.57
C LEU A 139 5.50 3.17 -2.14
N VAL A 140 5.68 3.49 -0.86
CA VAL A 140 6.98 3.90 -0.31
C VAL A 140 8.02 2.79 -0.44
N GLN A 141 7.63 1.54 -0.21
CA GLN A 141 8.50 0.38 -0.40
C GLN A 141 9.01 0.31 -1.86
N SER A 142 8.09 0.21 -2.83
CA SER A 142 8.45 0.01 -4.23
C SER A 142 9.21 1.21 -4.81
N VAL A 143 8.79 2.44 -4.49
CA VAL A 143 9.51 3.66 -4.91
C VAL A 143 10.92 3.68 -4.32
N THR A 144 11.07 3.36 -3.04
CA THR A 144 12.39 3.30 -2.39
C THR A 144 13.29 2.31 -3.13
N GLN A 145 12.84 1.08 -3.36
CA GLN A 145 13.64 0.06 -4.04
C GLN A 145 14.03 0.50 -5.45
N ILE A 146 13.08 1.01 -6.25
CA ILE A 146 13.33 1.52 -7.61
C ILE A 146 14.40 2.61 -7.60
N VAL A 147 14.30 3.58 -6.68
CA VAL A 147 15.27 4.68 -6.57
C VAL A 147 16.67 4.15 -6.25
N TYR A 148 16.80 3.19 -5.34
CA TYR A 148 18.11 2.60 -5.01
C TYR A 148 18.69 1.79 -6.17
N TYR A 149 17.88 1.00 -6.88
CA TYR A 149 18.32 0.31 -8.11
C TYR A 149 18.82 1.29 -9.17
N ARG A 150 18.09 2.39 -9.40
CA ARG A 150 18.44 3.40 -10.41
C ARG A 150 19.70 4.18 -10.08
N LYS A 151 19.95 4.42 -8.80
CA LYS A 151 21.13 5.14 -8.36
C LYS A 151 22.37 4.24 -8.33
N GLY A 152 22.22 2.91 -8.37
CA GLY A 152 23.33 1.97 -8.15
C GLY A 152 24.00 2.14 -6.78
N LEU A 153 23.31 2.78 -5.84
CA LEU A 153 23.86 3.20 -4.56
C LEU A 153 23.57 2.17 -3.48
N VAL A 154 24.66 1.63 -2.92
CA VAL A 154 24.76 1.22 -1.52
C VAL A 154 24.93 2.48 -0.69
#